data_AF-A0A545T463-F1
#
_entry.id   AF-A0A545T463-F1
#
_cell.length_a   1.000
_cell.length_b   1.000
_cell.length_c   1.000
_cell.angle_alpha   90.00
_cell.angle_beta   90.00
_cell.angle_gamma   90.00
#
_symmetry.space_group_name_H-M   'P 1'
#
loop_
_entity.id
_entity.type
_entity.pdbx_description
1 polymer ?
#
loop_
_entity_poly.entity_id
_entity_poly.type
_entity_poly.pdbx_seq_one_letter_code
_entity_poly.pdbx_strand_id
1 'polypeptide(L)'
;MTPAQAVSYTEDYWRGADILTKRFICASYGETPEWCDELPGKVEVPKSIAGVLAARQQAAQEREAAAKAAADIIAARTALAKRVKSGRASSKDVEMLVEQAKAGEQEAMELIAWMYAQGLSPERKDEDELSELAYIWYGKAYLAGAKEVKVNMDQLWPTLSETQQNRIVAFFDKKT
;
A
#
# COMPACT_ATOMS: atom_id res chain seq x y z
N MET A 1 -5.80 3.18 13.41
CA MET A 1 -4.57 2.68 12.75
C MET A 1 -3.52 3.77 12.86
N THR A 2 -2.62 3.62 13.82
CA THR A 2 -1.51 4.55 14.03
C THR A 2 -0.46 4.24 12.97
N PRO A 3 0.00 5.21 12.15
CA PRO A 3 1.18 4.97 11.35
C PRO A 3 2.33 4.74 12.31
N ALA A 4 2.97 3.58 12.22
CA ALA A 4 4.26 3.34 12.85
C ALA A 4 5.21 4.39 12.27
N GLN A 5 5.44 5.45 13.04
CA GLN A 5 6.38 6.49 12.69
C GLN A 5 7.75 5.81 12.57
N ALA A 6 8.27 5.79 11.35
CA ALA A 6 9.67 5.50 11.11
C ALA A 6 10.47 6.61 11.79
N VAL A 7 10.80 6.43 13.06
CA VAL A 7 11.70 7.32 13.79
C VAL A 7 13.05 7.21 13.08
N SER A 8 13.40 8.26 12.36
CA SER A 8 14.69 8.30 11.68
C SER A 8 15.75 8.45 12.76
N TYR A 9 16.67 7.48 12.86
CA TYR A 9 17.80 7.49 13.80
C TYR A 9 18.66 8.77 13.72
N THR A 10 18.51 9.58 12.67
CA THR A 10 19.09 10.91 12.54
C THR A 10 18.45 11.93 13.46
N GLU A 11 17.12 11.93 13.63
CA GLU A 11 16.44 12.91 14.47
C GLU A 11 16.75 12.69 15.96
N ASP A 12 16.78 11.46 16.45
CA ASP A 12 17.02 11.20 17.87
C ASP A 12 18.46 11.51 18.31
N TYR A 13 19.46 11.24 17.46
CA TYR A 13 20.85 11.58 17.76
C TYR A 13 21.06 13.10 17.75
N TRP A 14 20.55 13.79 16.73
CA TRP A 14 20.65 15.26 16.66
C TRP A 14 19.82 15.94 17.74
N ARG A 15 18.67 15.38 18.11
CA ARG A 15 17.88 15.82 19.26
C ARG A 15 18.64 15.63 20.57
N GLY A 16 19.31 14.50 20.76
CA GLY A 16 20.19 14.28 21.92
C GLY A 16 21.35 15.28 21.97
N ALA A 17 22.02 15.52 20.84
CA ALA A 17 23.10 16.50 20.74
C ALA A 17 22.63 17.94 20.97
N ASP A 18 21.46 18.31 20.44
CA ASP A 18 20.82 19.62 20.65
C ASP A 18 20.48 19.82 22.13
N ILE A 19 19.87 18.82 22.80
CA ILE A 19 19.56 18.90 24.23
C ILE A 19 20.85 19.02 25.07
N LEU A 20 21.92 18.29 24.72
CA LEU A 20 23.20 18.39 25.42
C LEU A 20 23.84 19.77 25.25
N THR A 21 23.77 20.34 24.03
CA THR A 21 24.28 21.69 23.73
C THR A 21 23.49 22.75 24.50
N LYS A 22 22.16 22.64 24.51
CA LYS A 22 21.25 23.49 25.29
C LYS A 22 21.53 23.42 26.78
N ARG A 23 21.80 22.24 27.34
CA ARG A 23 22.24 22.08 28.73
C ARG A 23 23.57 22.75 29.02
N PHE A 24 24.54 22.62 28.12
CA PHE A 24 25.83 23.29 28.26
C PHE A 24 25.65 24.81 28.32
N ILE A 25 24.77 25.37 27.47
CA ILE A 25 24.40 26.80 27.49
C ILE A 25 23.76 27.17 28.84
N CYS A 26 22.78 26.41 29.32
CA CYS A 26 22.16 26.67 30.63
C CYS A 26 23.18 26.65 31.79
N ALA A 27 24.21 25.80 31.71
CA ALA A 27 25.22 25.70 32.77
C ALA A 27 26.33 26.76 32.70
N SER A 28 26.50 27.45 31.58
CA SER A 28 27.64 28.34 31.32
C SER A 28 27.31 29.83 31.41
N TYR A 29 26.04 30.22 31.42
CA TYR A 29 25.61 31.61 31.54
C TYR A 29 25.12 31.94 32.96
N GLY A 30 25.37 33.17 33.42
CA GLY A 30 24.96 33.66 34.75
C GLY A 30 23.47 33.95 34.89
N GLU A 31 22.76 34.12 33.78
CA GLU A 31 21.30 34.16 33.70
C GLU A 31 20.84 33.02 32.78
N THR A 32 20.08 32.08 33.32
CA THR A 32 19.58 30.93 32.56
C THR A 32 18.35 31.31 31.74
N PRO A 33 18.33 31.05 30.41
CA PRO A 33 17.13 31.22 29.59
C PRO A 33 15.92 30.46 30.12
N GLU A 34 14.71 30.98 29.93
CA GLU A 34 13.46 30.39 30.43
C GLU A 34 13.20 28.95 29.93
N TRP A 35 13.70 28.60 28.74
CA TRP A 35 13.57 27.26 28.18
C TRP A 35 14.46 26.20 28.88
N CYS A 36 15.35 26.60 29.79
CA CYS A 36 16.23 25.67 30.51
C CYS A 36 15.45 24.68 31.39
N ASP A 37 14.32 25.10 31.95
CA ASP A 37 13.47 24.27 32.82
C ASP A 37 12.65 23.23 32.04
N GLU A 38 12.51 23.40 30.73
CA GLU A 38 11.75 22.50 29.84
C GLU A 38 12.59 21.32 29.33
N LEU A 39 13.90 21.31 29.59
CA LEU A 39 14.79 20.27 29.09
C LEU A 39 14.58 18.94 29.85
N PRO A 40 14.54 17.80 29.14
CA PRO A 40 14.35 16.50 29.79
C PRO A 40 15.50 16.19 30.75
N GLY A 41 15.15 15.59 31.90
CA GLY A 41 16.08 15.29 33.00
C GLY A 41 17.21 14.32 32.64
N LYS A 42 16.97 13.40 31.69
CA LYS A 42 17.93 12.41 31.20
C LYS A 42 17.92 12.41 29.67
N VAL A 43 19.11 12.37 29.08
CA VAL A 43 19.31 12.15 27.64
C VAL A 43 20.10 10.86 27.50
N GLU A 44 19.54 9.86 26.84
CA GLU A 44 20.29 8.66 26.49
C GLU A 44 21.17 8.96 25.29
N VAL A 45 22.48 9.04 25.55
CA VAL A 45 23.49 9.20 24.52
C VAL A 45 24.11 7.83 24.24
N PRO A 46 24.29 7.43 22.97
CA PRO A 46 24.98 6.20 22.65
C PRO A 46 26.37 6.15 23.28
N LYS A 47 26.69 5.04 23.96
CA LYS A 47 27.95 4.89 24.72
C LYS A 47 29.21 4.87 23.85
N SER A 48 29.08 4.68 22.53
CA SER A 48 30.20 4.74 21.59
C SER A 48 29.76 5.05 20.17
N ILE A 49 30.65 5.69 19.40
CA ILE A 49 30.49 5.91 17.95
C ILE A 49 30.36 4.56 17.21
N ALA A 50 31.10 3.54 17.66
CA ALA A 50 31.02 2.19 17.09
C ALA A 50 29.61 1.59 17.18
N GLY A 51 28.92 1.77 18.33
CA GLY A 51 27.53 1.33 18.49
C GLY A 51 26.56 2.06 17.56
N VAL A 52 26.77 3.36 17.33
CA VAL A 52 25.96 4.15 16.39
C VAL A 52 26.15 3.68 14.96
N LEU A 53 27.40 3.42 14.55
CA LEU A 53 27.70 2.94 13.21
C LEU A 53 27.12 1.54 12.96
N ALA A 54 27.22 0.63 13.95
CA ALA A 54 26.64 -0.71 13.87
C ALA A 54 25.11 -0.66 13.72
N ALA A 55 24.42 0.16 14.52
CA ALA A 55 22.96 0.32 14.44
C ALA A 55 22.53 0.89 13.09
N ARG A 56 23.28 1.85 12.53
CA ARG A 56 23.01 2.39 11.18
C ARG A 56 23.19 1.34 10.09
N GLN A 57 24.24 0.54 10.19
CA GLN A 57 24.50 -0.52 9.21
C GLN A 57 23.40 -1.58 9.26
N GLN A 58 22.98 -1.99 10.46
CA GLN A 58 21.86 -2.92 10.62
C GLN A 58 20.56 -2.34 10.05
N ALA A 59 20.20 -1.11 10.40
CA ALA A 59 19.01 -0.47 9.85
C ALA A 59 19.06 -0.32 8.32
N ALA A 60 20.25 -0.07 7.75
CA ALA A 60 20.44 -0.05 6.29
C ALA A 60 20.22 -1.43 5.66
N GLN A 61 20.75 -2.50 6.28
CA GLN A 61 20.54 -3.87 5.83
C GLN A 61 19.06 -4.28 5.92
N GLU A 62 18.36 -3.92 7.00
CA GLU A 62 16.93 -4.19 7.16
C GLU A 62 16.10 -3.47 6.10
N ARG A 63 16.43 -2.21 5.78
CA ARG A 63 15.79 -1.46 4.69
C ARG A 63 16.05 -2.07 3.33
N GLU A 64 17.28 -2.50 3.07
CA GLU A 64 17.64 -3.17 1.81
C GLU A 64 16.90 -4.50 1.66
N ALA A 65 16.83 -5.30 2.74
CA ALA A 65 16.08 -6.55 2.76
C ALA A 65 14.58 -6.32 2.53
N ALA A 66 13.99 -5.31 3.18
CA ALA A 66 12.59 -4.94 2.98
C ALA A 66 12.32 -4.44 1.55
N ALA A 67 13.22 -3.63 0.98
CA ALA A 67 13.11 -3.14 -0.39
C ALA A 67 13.19 -4.29 -1.40
N LYS A 68 14.10 -5.25 -1.18
CA LYS A 68 14.21 -6.45 -2.01
C LYS A 68 12.94 -7.32 -1.92
N ALA A 69 12.44 -7.56 -0.71
CA ALA A 69 11.20 -8.31 -0.53
C ALA A 69 10.00 -7.64 -1.23
N ALA A 70 9.90 -6.31 -1.15
CA ALA A 70 8.87 -5.56 -1.88
C ALA A 70 9.03 -5.68 -3.41
N ALA A 71 10.26 -5.60 -3.92
CA ALA A 71 10.54 -5.79 -5.34
C ALA A 71 10.17 -7.19 -5.84
N ASP A 72 10.46 -8.23 -5.05
CA ASP A 72 10.10 -9.62 -5.37
C ASP A 72 8.58 -9.80 -5.46
N ILE A 73 7.82 -9.17 -4.54
CA ILE A 73 6.35 -9.17 -4.58
C ILE A 73 5.83 -8.48 -5.84
N ILE A 74 6.36 -7.30 -6.18
CA ILE A 74 5.97 -6.56 -7.38
C ILE A 74 6.28 -7.37 -8.65
N ALA A 75 7.45 -8.02 -8.70
CA ALA A 75 7.84 -8.87 -9.81
C ALA A 75 6.91 -10.09 -9.96
N ALA A 76 6.56 -10.74 -8.85
CA ALA A 76 5.64 -11.87 -8.83
C ALA A 76 4.23 -11.47 -9.34
N ARG A 77 3.71 -10.32 -8.89
CA ARG A 77 2.43 -9.76 -9.36
C ARG A 77 2.45 -9.42 -10.84
N THR A 78 3.52 -8.80 -11.32
CA THR A 78 3.70 -8.47 -12.74
C THR A 78 3.74 -9.73 -13.60
N ALA A 79 4.45 -10.77 -13.13
CA ALA A 79 4.53 -12.05 -13.82
C ALA A 79 3.16 -12.76 -13.87
N LEU A 80 2.38 -12.71 -12.78
CA LEU A 80 1.00 -13.22 -12.74
C LEU A 80 0.12 -12.49 -13.76
N ALA A 81 0.12 -11.16 -13.74
CA ALA A 81 -0.68 -10.35 -14.67
C ALA A 81 -0.33 -10.66 -16.13
N LYS A 82 0.96 -10.85 -16.45
CA LYS A 82 1.40 -11.28 -17.78
C LYS A 82 0.88 -12.66 -18.15
N ARG A 83 0.91 -13.64 -17.23
CA ARG A 83 0.36 -14.98 -17.48
C ARG A 83 -1.13 -14.92 -17.78
N VAL A 84 -1.91 -14.23 -16.93
CA VAL A 84 -3.35 -14.00 -17.11
C VAL A 84 -3.64 -13.35 -18.46
N LYS A 85 -2.99 -12.22 -18.76
CA LYS A 85 -3.19 -11.48 -20.03
C LYS A 85 -2.78 -12.28 -21.28
N SER A 86 -1.89 -13.24 -21.14
CA SER A 86 -1.47 -14.13 -22.23
C SER A 86 -2.26 -15.45 -22.32
N GLY A 87 -3.30 -15.64 -21.49
CA GLY A 87 -4.07 -16.89 -21.45
C GLY A 87 -3.28 -18.10 -20.91
N ARG A 88 -2.17 -17.86 -20.21
CA ARG A 88 -1.28 -18.90 -19.63
C ARG A 88 -1.37 -19.00 -18.12
N ALA A 89 -2.40 -18.40 -17.52
CA ALA A 89 -2.64 -18.53 -16.08
C ALA A 89 -3.13 -19.96 -15.76
N SER A 90 -2.55 -20.56 -14.74
CA SER A 90 -3.04 -21.82 -14.17
C SER A 90 -4.30 -21.59 -13.31
N SER A 91 -5.05 -22.65 -12.99
CA SER A 91 -6.18 -22.53 -12.05
C SER A 91 -5.74 -21.95 -10.70
N LYS A 92 -4.55 -22.32 -10.22
CA LYS A 92 -3.97 -21.79 -8.98
C LYS A 92 -3.64 -20.29 -9.08
N ASP A 93 -3.19 -19.82 -10.25
CA ASP A 93 -2.96 -18.39 -10.50
C ASP A 93 -4.28 -17.61 -10.38
N VAL A 94 -5.36 -18.16 -10.94
CA VAL A 94 -6.70 -17.54 -10.88
C VAL A 94 -7.26 -17.55 -9.46
N GLU A 95 -7.14 -18.66 -8.72
CA GLU A 95 -7.55 -18.73 -7.31
C GLU A 95 -6.83 -17.69 -6.44
N MET A 96 -5.50 -17.59 -6.58
CA MET A 96 -4.71 -16.61 -5.85
C MET A 96 -5.14 -15.17 -6.16
N LEU A 97 -5.44 -14.90 -7.43
CA LEU A 97 -5.93 -13.59 -7.85
C LEU A 97 -7.30 -13.26 -7.26
N VAL A 98 -8.21 -14.22 -7.22
CA VAL A 98 -9.53 -14.07 -6.58
C VAL A 98 -9.40 -13.77 -5.09
N GLU A 99 -8.52 -14.47 -4.37
CA GLU A 99 -8.29 -14.22 -2.95
C GLU A 99 -7.67 -12.83 -2.69
N GLN A 100 -6.73 -12.39 -3.53
CA GLN A 100 -6.17 -11.02 -3.46
C GLN A 100 -7.25 -9.96 -3.72
N ALA A 101 -8.10 -10.17 -4.72
CA ALA A 101 -9.19 -9.26 -5.03
C ALA A 101 -10.21 -9.19 -3.89
N LYS A 102 -10.53 -10.31 -3.22
CA LYS A 102 -11.37 -10.35 -2.02
C LYS A 102 -10.70 -9.64 -0.82
N ALA A 103 -9.38 -9.68 -0.73
CA ALA A 103 -8.62 -9.01 0.32
C ALA A 103 -8.52 -7.48 0.14
N GLY A 104 -9.03 -6.92 -0.97
CA GLY A 104 -9.00 -5.48 -1.20
C GLY A 104 -7.90 -5.01 -2.15
N GLU A 105 -7.09 -5.91 -2.74
CA GLU A 105 -5.99 -5.50 -3.63
C GLU A 105 -6.53 -4.94 -4.95
N GLN A 106 -6.31 -3.64 -5.17
CA GLN A 106 -6.86 -2.91 -6.32
C GLN A 106 -6.42 -3.49 -7.66
N GLU A 107 -5.14 -3.89 -7.81
CA GLU A 107 -4.61 -4.45 -9.05
C GLU A 107 -5.20 -5.84 -9.33
N ALA A 108 -5.48 -6.61 -8.27
CA ALA A 108 -6.12 -7.90 -8.40
C ALA A 108 -7.58 -7.76 -8.84
N MET A 109 -8.31 -6.79 -8.28
CA MET A 109 -9.67 -6.45 -8.70
C MET A 109 -9.72 -6.03 -10.17
N GLU A 110 -8.80 -5.16 -10.60
CA GLU A 110 -8.70 -4.73 -11.99
C GLU A 110 -8.44 -5.93 -12.92
N LEU A 111 -7.53 -6.81 -12.56
CA LEU A 111 -7.18 -7.96 -13.39
C LEU A 111 -8.34 -8.97 -13.49
N ILE A 112 -9.08 -9.20 -12.40
CA ILE A 112 -10.31 -9.99 -12.42
C ILE A 112 -11.38 -9.34 -13.30
N ALA A 113 -11.55 -8.02 -13.20
CA ALA A 113 -12.49 -7.28 -14.04
C ALA A 113 -12.13 -7.42 -15.53
N TRP A 114 -10.85 -7.29 -15.87
CA TRP A 114 -10.34 -7.51 -17.22
C TRP A 114 -10.61 -8.93 -17.70
N MET A 115 -10.37 -9.93 -16.85
CA MET A 115 -10.66 -11.34 -17.16
C MET A 115 -12.13 -11.52 -17.55
N TYR A 116 -13.07 -11.01 -16.75
CA TYR A 116 -14.49 -11.03 -17.07
C TYR A 116 -14.82 -10.30 -18.39
N ALA A 117 -14.22 -9.12 -18.62
CA ALA A 117 -14.43 -8.37 -19.86
C ALA A 117 -13.92 -9.08 -21.12
N GLN A 118 -12.94 -9.98 -20.97
CA GLN A 118 -12.44 -10.83 -22.06
C GLN A 118 -13.20 -12.17 -22.20
N GLY A 119 -14.24 -12.39 -21.41
CA GLY A 119 -14.93 -13.69 -21.37
C GLY A 119 -14.16 -14.79 -20.64
N LEU A 120 -13.03 -14.46 -20.00
CA LEU A 120 -12.17 -15.38 -19.26
C LEU A 120 -12.65 -15.48 -17.82
N SER A 121 -13.76 -16.17 -17.58
CA SER A 121 -14.34 -16.22 -16.25
C SER A 121 -13.61 -17.21 -15.31
N PRO A 122 -13.22 -16.79 -14.09
CA PRO A 122 -12.79 -17.70 -13.02
C PRO A 122 -13.86 -18.73 -12.62
N GLU A 123 -15.13 -18.39 -12.85
CA GLU A 123 -16.30 -19.19 -12.49
C GLU A 123 -17.13 -19.49 -13.73
N ARG A 124 -17.82 -20.64 -13.80
CA ARG A 124 -18.78 -20.86 -14.91
C ARG A 124 -19.97 -19.91 -14.74
N LYS A 125 -20.05 -18.92 -15.63
CA LYS A 125 -21.07 -17.87 -15.66
C LYS A 125 -21.53 -17.68 -17.10
N ASP A 126 -22.79 -17.33 -17.28
CA ASP A 126 -23.34 -17.03 -18.61
C ASP A 126 -22.69 -15.75 -19.15
N GLU A 127 -22.47 -15.67 -20.46
CA GLU A 127 -21.76 -14.53 -21.10
C GLU A 127 -22.40 -13.18 -20.75
N ASP A 128 -23.73 -13.14 -20.62
CA ASP A 128 -24.49 -11.96 -20.23
C ASP A 128 -24.18 -11.50 -18.79
N GLU A 129 -23.71 -12.38 -17.90
CA GLU A 129 -23.32 -12.02 -16.54
C GLU A 129 -21.87 -11.49 -16.49
N LEU A 130 -21.02 -11.83 -17.47
CA LEU A 130 -19.59 -11.49 -17.45
C LEU A 130 -19.37 -9.98 -17.57
N SER A 131 -20.10 -9.30 -18.45
CA SER A 131 -19.97 -7.85 -18.61
C SER A 131 -20.43 -7.09 -17.35
N GLU A 132 -21.46 -7.58 -16.67
CA GLU A 132 -21.91 -7.02 -15.40
C GLU A 132 -20.86 -7.23 -14.30
N LEU A 133 -20.32 -8.44 -14.17
CA LEU A 133 -19.27 -8.76 -13.21
C LEU A 133 -17.98 -7.96 -13.47
N ALA A 134 -17.59 -7.80 -14.73
CA ALA A 134 -16.47 -6.96 -15.12
C ALA A 134 -16.66 -5.52 -14.61
N TYR A 135 -17.85 -4.94 -14.83
CA TYR A 135 -18.14 -3.58 -14.36
C TYR A 135 -18.09 -3.49 -12.83
N ILE A 136 -18.68 -4.47 -12.14
CA ILE A 136 -18.69 -4.50 -10.67
C ILE A 136 -17.26 -4.56 -10.12
N TRP A 137 -16.39 -5.42 -10.68
CA TRP A 137 -15.01 -5.52 -10.22
C TRP A 137 -14.18 -4.29 -10.55
N TYR A 138 -14.38 -3.66 -11.72
CA TYR A 138 -13.75 -2.36 -12.01
C TYR A 138 -14.24 -1.28 -11.04
N GLY A 139 -15.54 -1.24 -10.71
CA GLY A 139 -16.08 -0.31 -9.73
C GLY A 139 -15.49 -0.50 -8.33
N LYS A 140 -15.30 -1.76 -7.89
CA LYS A 140 -14.58 -2.06 -6.64
C LYS A 140 -13.13 -1.58 -6.68
N ALA A 141 -12.41 -1.83 -7.78
CA ALA A 141 -11.03 -1.35 -7.96
C ALA A 141 -10.97 0.20 -7.90
N TYR A 142 -11.92 0.88 -8.55
CA TYR A 142 -12.03 2.34 -8.55
C TYR A 142 -12.26 2.90 -7.13
N LEU A 143 -13.12 2.25 -6.35
CA LEU A 143 -13.38 2.62 -4.96
C LEU A 143 -12.17 2.31 -4.06
N ALA A 144 -11.40 1.27 -4.36
CA ALA A 144 -10.16 0.92 -3.64
C ALA A 144 -8.97 1.85 -3.95
N GLY A 145 -9.01 2.59 -5.07
CA GLY A 145 -7.99 3.61 -5.39
C GLY A 145 -7.51 3.62 -6.84
N ALA A 146 -7.76 2.56 -7.61
CA ALA A 146 -7.32 2.43 -9.00
C ALA A 146 -8.19 3.29 -9.94
N LYS A 147 -7.95 4.61 -9.98
CA LYS A 147 -8.78 5.57 -10.72
C LYS A 147 -8.69 5.38 -12.24
N GLU A 148 -7.59 4.83 -12.73
CA GLU A 148 -7.34 4.49 -14.12
C GLU A 148 -8.36 3.52 -14.71
N VAL A 149 -8.98 2.67 -13.88
CA VAL A 149 -9.98 1.70 -14.33
C VAL A 149 -11.26 2.35 -14.83
N LYS A 150 -11.47 3.64 -14.51
CA LYS A 150 -12.63 4.40 -15.01
C LYS A 150 -12.72 4.37 -16.53
N VAL A 151 -11.59 4.39 -17.24
CA VAL A 151 -11.59 4.31 -18.71
C VAL A 151 -12.25 3.02 -19.19
N ASN A 152 -11.96 1.88 -18.53
CA ASN A 152 -12.57 0.60 -18.85
C ASN A 152 -14.06 0.58 -18.47
N MET A 153 -14.42 1.17 -17.33
CA MET A 153 -15.83 1.31 -16.91
C MET A 153 -16.63 2.12 -17.92
N ASP A 154 -16.11 3.27 -18.36
CA ASP A 154 -16.78 4.16 -19.32
C ASP A 154 -16.98 3.49 -20.68
N GLN A 155 -16.05 2.61 -21.09
CA GLN A 155 -16.19 1.81 -22.31
C GLN A 155 -17.24 0.70 -22.17
N LEU A 156 -17.32 0.09 -20.98
CA LEU A 156 -18.20 -1.04 -20.71
C LEU A 156 -19.65 -0.61 -20.43
N TRP A 157 -19.86 0.53 -19.76
CA TRP A 157 -21.21 1.01 -19.42
C TRP A 157 -22.20 1.05 -20.58
N PRO A 158 -21.89 1.64 -21.76
CA PRO A 158 -22.83 1.71 -22.87
C PRO A 158 -23.13 0.36 -23.53
N THR A 159 -22.34 -0.69 -23.27
CA THR A 159 -22.58 -2.03 -23.80
C THR A 159 -23.52 -2.86 -22.91
N LEU A 160 -23.79 -2.38 -21.69
CA LEU A 160 -24.69 -3.04 -20.76
C LEU A 160 -26.14 -2.68 -21.07
N SER A 161 -27.02 -3.68 -21.02
CA SER A 161 -28.47 -3.47 -21.06
C SER A 161 -28.95 -2.64 -19.86
N GLU A 162 -30.09 -1.98 -20.01
CA GLU A 162 -30.72 -1.21 -18.93
C GLU A 162 -30.94 -2.07 -17.66
N THR A 163 -31.34 -3.33 -17.82
CA THR A 163 -31.51 -4.26 -16.70
C THR A 163 -30.20 -4.50 -15.95
N GLN A 164 -29.08 -4.68 -16.66
CA GLN A 164 -27.75 -4.84 -16.04
C GLN A 164 -27.33 -3.55 -15.33
N GLN A 165 -27.50 -2.39 -15.98
CA GLN A 165 -27.18 -1.08 -15.38
C GLN A 165 -27.94 -0.86 -14.08
N ASN A 166 -29.24 -1.17 -14.05
CA ASN A 166 -30.08 -1.06 -12.84
C ASN A 166 -29.61 -1.99 -11.72
N ARG A 167 -29.20 -3.24 -12.04
CA ARG A 167 -28.63 -4.16 -11.05
C ARG A 167 -27.30 -3.66 -10.48
N ILE A 168 -26.44 -3.09 -11.33
CA ILE A 168 -25.15 -2.52 -10.91
C ILE A 168 -25.35 -1.32 -9.99
N VAL A 169 -26.24 -0.39 -10.36
CA VAL A 169 -26.59 0.76 -9.51
C VAL A 169 -27.09 0.26 -8.16
N ALA A 170 -28.04 -0.68 -8.15
CA ALA A 170 -28.54 -1.28 -6.91
C ALA A 170 -27.45 -2.01 -6.10
N PHE A 171 -26.45 -2.59 -6.76
CA PHE A 171 -25.31 -3.22 -6.08
C PHE A 171 -24.46 -2.19 -5.33
N PHE A 172 -24.15 -1.04 -5.94
CA PHE A 172 -23.33 0.01 -5.33
C PHE A 172 -24.11 0.94 -4.37
N ASP A 173 -25.42 1.08 -4.55
CA ASP A 173 -26.29 1.88 -3.67
C ASP A 173 -26.57 1.20 -2.32
N LYS A 174 -26.40 -0.13 -2.24
CA LYS A 174 -26.41 -0.84 -0.96
C LYS A 174 -25.21 -0.36 -0.14
N LYS A 175 -25.46 0.61 0.75
CA LYS A 175 -24.47 1.12 1.72
C LYS A 175 -23.67 -0.05 2.32
N THR A 176 -22.39 -0.11 1.97
CA THR A 176 -21.34 -0.83 2.70
C THR A 176 -21.18 -0.28 4.10
#